data_AF-A0A535S9D6-F1
#
_entry.id   AF-A0A535S9D6-F1
#
_cell.length_a   1.000
_cell.length_b   1.000
_cell.length_c   1.000
_cell.angle_alpha   90.00
_cell.angle_beta   90.00
_cell.angle_gamma   90.00
#
_symmetry.space_group_name_H-M   'P 1'
#
loop_
_entity.id
_entity.type
_entity.pdbx_description
1 polymer ?
#
loop_
_entity_poly.entity_id
_entity_poly.type
_entity_poly.pdbx_seq_one_letter_code
_entity_poly.pdbx_strand_id
1 'polypeptide(L)'
;MAAPIVTDKRLWYFLAHFDVKAMRFTDPVFLVPSGFFHKHAIHGIGRGKIQMQFKASMEPGSRDLWSRWALPQAQLGSRILKILEDLARSAARGQRASDLISLPGVVWLGQPGLTLTVKRRRAA
;
A
#
# COMPACT_ATOMS: atom_id res chain seq x y z
N MET A 1 1.93 18.08 22.18
CA MET A 1 0.72 17.66 21.43
C MET A 1 1.13 16.62 20.40
N ALA A 2 0.39 15.50 20.32
CA ALA A 2 0.63 14.50 19.27
C ALA A 2 0.25 15.08 17.91
N ALA A 3 1.07 14.83 16.88
CA ALA A 3 0.75 15.24 15.52
C ALA A 3 -0.49 14.47 15.02
N PRO A 4 -1.43 15.12 14.29
CA PRO A 4 -2.52 14.42 13.64
C PRO A 4 -1.96 13.63 12.45
N ILE A 5 -1.62 12.36 12.70
CA ILE A 5 -1.02 11.47 11.71
C ILE A 5 -2.07 10.42 11.31
N VAL A 6 -2.35 10.34 10.01
CA VAL A 6 -3.28 9.35 9.44
C VAL A 6 -2.53 8.06 9.14
N THR A 7 -2.96 6.94 9.72
CA THR A 7 -2.40 5.61 9.44
C THR A 7 -3.35 4.82 8.56
N ASP A 8 -2.88 4.35 7.41
CA ASP A 8 -3.68 3.55 6.47
C ASP A 8 -2.83 2.43 5.83
N LYS A 9 -3.45 1.30 5.50
CA LYS A 9 -2.75 0.16 4.85
C LYS A 9 -2.24 0.48 3.44
N ARG A 10 -2.83 1.48 2.79
CA ARG A 10 -2.49 1.98 1.45
C ARG A 10 -1.46 3.11 1.50
N LEU A 11 -1.18 3.65 2.69
CA LEU A 11 -0.17 4.69 2.87
C LEU A 11 1.20 4.05 3.12
N TRP A 12 2.16 4.41 2.27
CA TRP A 12 3.54 3.93 2.33
C TRP A 12 4.50 5.11 2.21
N TYR A 13 5.60 5.02 2.96
CA TYR A 13 6.71 5.96 2.90
C TYR A 13 7.81 5.41 2.00
N PHE A 14 8.20 6.23 1.02
CA PHE A 14 9.45 6.05 0.30
C PHE A 14 10.53 6.90 0.98
N LEU A 15 11.55 6.25 1.53
CA LEU A 15 12.67 6.91 2.19
C LEU A 15 13.94 6.55 1.42
N ALA A 16 14.72 7.55 1.04
CA ALA A 16 15.94 7.35 0.29
C ALA A 16 16.90 8.49 0.55
N HIS A 17 18.19 8.19 0.49
CA HIS A 17 19.22 9.22 0.37
C HIS A 17 19.28 9.67 -1.09
N PHE A 18 19.14 10.97 -1.31
CA PHE A 18 19.28 11.59 -2.61
C PHE A 18 20.68 12.19 -2.75
N ASP A 19 21.51 11.59 -3.61
CA ASP A 19 22.79 12.16 -3.98
C ASP A 19 22.56 13.31 -4.96
N VAL A 20 22.73 14.53 -4.45
CA VAL A 20 22.55 15.78 -5.21
C VAL A 20 23.58 15.91 -6.34
N LYS A 21 24.79 15.39 -6.17
CA LYS A 21 25.83 15.49 -7.22
C LYS A 21 25.50 14.59 -8.40
N ALA A 22 25.08 13.36 -8.11
CA ALA A 22 24.70 12.40 -9.13
C ALA A 22 23.23 12.52 -9.57
N MET A 23 22.46 13.44 -8.96
CA MET A 23 21.03 13.66 -9.21
C MET A 23 20.19 12.38 -9.17
N ARG A 24 20.50 11.48 -8.23
CA ARG A 24 19.86 10.16 -8.12
C ARG A 24 19.72 9.71 -6.67
N PHE A 25 18.80 8.78 -6.44
CA PHE A 25 18.76 8.03 -5.19
C PHE A 25 19.89 6.99 -5.17
N THR A 26 20.43 6.75 -3.98
CA THR A 26 21.48 5.74 -3.76
C THR A 26 20.91 4.55 -3.02
N ASP A 27 21.38 3.36 -3.39
CA ASP A 27 21.01 2.14 -2.69
C ASP A 27 21.60 2.09 -1.26
N PRO A 28 20.86 1.49 -0.31
CA PRO A 28 19.49 1.00 -0.44
C PRO A 28 18.44 2.12 -0.35
N VAL A 29 17.28 1.91 -0.98
CA VAL A 29 16.06 2.67 -0.70
C VAL A 29 15.16 1.90 0.27
N PHE A 30 14.22 2.57 0.92
CA PHE A 30 13.31 1.95 1.87
C PHE A 30 11.86 2.20 1.48
N LEU A 31 11.06 1.15 1.48
CA LEU A 31 9.61 1.22 1.26
C LEU A 31 8.88 0.70 2.49
N VAL A 32 8.33 1.62 3.28
CA VAL A 32 7.88 1.36 4.66
C VAL A 32 6.38 1.61 4.81
N PRO A 33 5.59 0.68 5.35
CA PRO A 33 4.16 0.91 5.57
C PRO A 33 3.94 1.95 6.67
N SER A 34 2.93 2.82 6.51
CA SER A 34 2.73 3.95 7.43
C SER A 34 2.56 3.51 8.88
N GLY A 35 1.83 2.41 9.14
CA GLY A 35 1.64 1.89 10.50
C GLY A 35 2.95 1.45 11.16
N PHE A 36 3.91 0.97 10.37
CA PHE A 36 5.24 0.68 10.88
C PHE A 36 6.02 1.98 11.14
N PHE A 37 5.99 2.90 10.17
CA PHE A 37 6.73 4.15 10.26
C PHE A 37 6.26 4.99 11.45
N HIS A 38 4.96 5.22 11.61
CA HIS A 38 4.41 6.01 12.72
C HIS A 38 4.71 5.43 14.09
N LYS A 39 4.84 4.09 14.20
CA LYS A 39 5.16 3.43 15.47
C LYS A 39 6.63 3.62 15.89
N HIS A 40 7.55 3.80 14.95
CA HIS A 40 8.99 3.78 15.22
C HIS A 40 9.72 5.09 14.86
N ALA A 41 9.10 5.98 14.09
CA ALA A 41 9.59 7.32 13.84
C ALA A 41 9.24 8.22 15.02
N ILE A 42 10.16 9.12 15.36
CA ILE A 42 9.87 10.20 16.31
C ILE A 42 9.02 11.21 15.57
N HIS A 43 7.86 11.55 16.12
CA HIS A 43 6.96 12.51 15.48
C HIS A 43 6.30 13.46 16.47
N GLY A 44 6.03 14.69 16.04
CA GLY A 44 5.41 15.70 16.87
C GLY A 44 5.04 16.95 16.10
N ILE A 45 4.50 17.95 16.79
CA ILE A 45 4.22 19.27 16.22
C ILE A 45 5.35 20.21 16.67
N GLY A 46 6.10 20.74 15.71
CA GLY A 46 7.17 21.70 15.95
C GLY A 46 7.05 22.88 14.99
N ARG A 47 7.06 24.12 15.52
CA ARG A 47 6.88 25.37 14.73
C ARG A 47 5.65 25.34 13.81
N GLY A 48 4.53 24.79 14.30
CA GLY A 48 3.28 24.67 13.55
C GLY A 48 3.30 23.62 12.43
N LYS A 49 4.35 22.80 12.32
CA LYS A 49 4.49 21.76 11.30
C LYS A 49 4.57 20.38 11.95
N ILE A 50 4.06 19.37 11.25
CA ILE A 50 4.30 17.97 11.61
C ILE A 50 5.77 17.68 11.31
N GLN A 51 6.51 17.28 12.33
CA GLN A 51 7.89 16.85 12.21
C GLN A 51 7.93 15.34 12.39
N MET A 52 8.71 14.68 11.53
CA MET A 52 8.97 13.25 11.59
C MET A 52 10.48 13.04 11.45
N GLN A 53 11.05 12.21 12.32
CA GLN A 53 12.47 11.87 12.32
C GLN A 53 12.63 10.36 12.43
N PHE A 54 13.57 9.82 11.69
CA PHE A 54 13.94 8.40 11.75
C PHE A 54 15.45 8.28 11.52
N LYS A 55 16.03 7.13 11.89
CA LYS A 55 17.45 6.82 11.67
C LYS A 55 17.56 5.41 11.14
N ALA A 56 17.92 5.27 9.86
CA ALA A 56 18.19 4.00 9.19
C ALA A 56 19.65 3.96 8.74
N SER A 57 20.30 2.80 8.88
CA SER A 57 21.60 2.55 8.31
C SER A 57 21.47 2.21 6.83
N MET A 58 22.40 2.73 6.04
CA MET A 58 22.53 2.42 4.62
C MET A 58 23.60 1.35 4.36
N GLU A 59 24.26 0.86 5.41
CA GLU A 59 25.31 -0.16 5.25
C GLU A 59 24.72 -1.48 4.73
N PRO A 60 25.37 -2.10 3.72
CA PRO A 60 25.01 -3.42 3.28
C PRO A 60 25.01 -4.43 4.44
N GLY A 61 23.90 -5.15 4.62
CA GLY A 61 23.79 -6.14 5.71
C GLY A 61 23.52 -5.56 7.09
N SER A 62 23.14 -4.27 7.19
CA SER A 62 22.61 -3.69 8.44
C SER A 62 21.51 -4.59 9.02
N ARG A 63 21.49 -4.66 10.35
CA ARG A 63 20.47 -5.39 11.14
C ARG A 63 19.59 -4.46 11.94
N ASP A 64 19.56 -3.19 11.56
CA ASP A 64 18.67 -2.24 12.21
C ASP A 64 17.19 -2.56 11.92
N LEU A 65 16.31 -1.88 12.65
CA LEU A 65 14.87 -2.09 12.60
C LEU A 65 14.25 -1.77 11.21
N TRP A 66 14.93 -0.97 10.39
CA TRP A 66 14.50 -0.52 9.06
C TRP A 66 14.99 -1.43 7.94
N SER A 67 16.03 -2.23 8.20
CA SER A 67 16.74 -3.05 7.21
C SER A 67 15.82 -4.05 6.50
N ARG A 68 14.78 -4.55 7.17
CA ARG A 68 13.73 -5.40 6.55
C ARG A 68 12.90 -4.70 5.47
N TRP A 69 12.91 -3.38 5.43
CA TRP A 69 12.21 -2.55 4.46
C TRP A 69 13.15 -1.98 3.40
N ALA A 70 14.46 -2.24 3.53
CA ALA A 70 15.45 -1.86 2.56
C ALA A 70 15.34 -2.74 1.31
N LEU A 71 15.54 -2.14 0.14
CA LEU A 71 15.57 -2.83 -1.13
C LEU A 71 16.50 -2.10 -2.10
N PRO A 72 17.09 -2.82 -3.07
CA PRO A 72 17.71 -2.19 -4.23
C PRO A 72 16.68 -1.39 -5.02
N GLN A 73 17.04 -0.23 -5.53
CA GLN A 73 16.20 0.65 -6.32
C GLN A 73 15.62 -0.07 -7.55
N ALA A 74 16.41 -0.96 -8.17
CA ALA A 74 15.97 -1.79 -9.29
C ALA A 74 14.76 -2.69 -8.96
N GLN A 75 14.53 -3.01 -7.68
CA GLN A 75 13.41 -3.83 -7.22
C GLN A 75 12.20 -3.00 -6.75
N LEU A 76 12.31 -1.67 -6.77
CA LEU A 76 11.25 -0.79 -6.25
C LEU A 76 9.93 -0.97 -7.02
N GLY A 77 10.00 -0.99 -8.35
CA GLY A 77 8.81 -1.14 -9.21
C GLY A 77 8.07 -2.46 -8.95
N SER A 78 8.80 -3.58 -8.95
CA SER A 78 8.21 -4.90 -8.69
C SER A 78 7.65 -5.00 -7.28
N ARG A 79 8.30 -4.37 -6.29
CA ARG A 79 7.80 -4.32 -4.91
C ARG A 79 6.50 -3.53 -4.79
N ILE A 80 6.39 -2.38 -5.45
CA ILE A 80 5.16 -1.56 -5.46
C ILE A 80 4.01 -2.33 -6.11
N LEU A 81 4.24 -2.95 -7.27
CA LEU A 81 3.22 -3.74 -7.96
C LEU A 81 2.70 -4.87 -7.07
N LYS A 82 3.60 -5.60 -6.40
CA LYS A 82 3.22 -6.64 -5.44
C LYS A 82 2.35 -6.11 -4.29
N ILE A 83 2.67 -4.93 -3.75
CA ILE A 83 1.87 -4.28 -2.70
C ILE A 83 0.46 -3.95 -3.22
N LEU A 84 0.36 -3.40 -4.44
CA LEU A 84 -0.93 -3.06 -5.04
C LEU A 84 -1.78 -4.32 -5.29
N GLU A 85 -1.17 -5.39 -5.80
CA GLU A 85 -1.84 -6.68 -5.97
C GLU A 85 -2.34 -7.26 -4.64
N ASP A 86 -1.51 -7.20 -3.59
CA ASP A 86 -1.89 -7.65 -2.24
C ASP A 86 -3.06 -6.84 -1.67
N LEU A 87 -3.05 -5.51 -1.86
CA LEU A 87 -4.15 -4.64 -1.46
C LEU A 87 -5.44 -4.93 -2.23
N ALA A 88 -5.35 -5.14 -3.54
CA ALA A 88 -6.49 -5.50 -4.38
C ALA A 88 -7.09 -6.86 -3.96
N ARG A 89 -6.24 -7.87 -3.74
CA ARG A 89 -6.67 -9.18 -3.21
C ARG A 89 -7.33 -9.07 -1.84
N SER A 90 -6.79 -8.23 -0.95
CA SER A 90 -7.35 -8.02 0.38
C SER A 90 -8.72 -7.34 0.31
N ALA A 91 -8.89 -6.36 -0.58
CA ALA A 91 -10.18 -5.70 -0.81
C ALA A 91 -11.22 -6.69 -1.37
N ALA A 92 -10.83 -7.51 -2.36
CA ALA A 92 -11.69 -8.54 -2.93
C ALA A 92 -12.12 -9.62 -1.93
N ARG A 93 -11.28 -9.95 -0.93
CA ARG A 93 -11.67 -10.87 0.16
C ARG A 93 -12.56 -10.23 1.21
N GLY A 94 -12.43 -8.91 1.43
CA GLY A 94 -13.21 -8.16 2.43
C GLY A 94 -14.63 -7.81 1.98
N GLN A 95 -14.91 -7.84 0.68
CA GLN A 95 -16.25 -7.62 0.12
C GLN A 95 -16.70 -8.90 -0.59
N ARG A 96 -17.59 -9.68 0.03
CA ARG A 96 -18.37 -10.62 -0.78
C ARG A 96 -19.34 -9.79 -1.61
N ALA A 97 -19.36 -10.02 -2.92
CA ALA A 97 -20.34 -9.39 -3.80
C ALA A 97 -21.78 -9.61 -3.28
N SER A 98 -22.06 -10.74 -2.63
CA SER A 98 -23.34 -11.02 -1.96
C SER A 98 -23.73 -9.95 -0.95
N ASP A 99 -22.78 -9.48 -0.14
CA ASP A 99 -23.04 -8.58 0.98
C ASP A 99 -23.35 -7.17 0.45
N LEU A 100 -22.75 -6.80 -0.68
CA LEU A 100 -23.02 -5.54 -1.36
C LEU A 100 -24.28 -5.59 -2.25
N ILE A 101 -24.66 -6.77 -2.75
CA ILE A 101 -25.93 -6.99 -3.47
C ILE A 101 -27.12 -6.92 -2.50
N SER A 102 -26.93 -7.33 -1.24
CA SER A 102 -27.96 -7.25 -0.21
C SER A 102 -28.14 -5.87 0.42
N LEU A 103 -27.36 -4.85 0.02
CA LEU A 103 -27.50 -3.50 0.57
C LEU A 103 -28.83 -2.87 0.08
N PRO A 104 -29.71 -2.43 0.99
CA PRO A 104 -30.95 -1.74 0.61
C PRO A 104 -30.62 -0.47 -0.20
N GLY A 105 -31.28 -0.29 -1.35
CA GLY A 105 -31.12 0.90 -2.18
C GLY A 105 -29.95 0.86 -3.18
N VAL A 106 -29.23 -0.27 -3.32
CA VAL A 106 -28.18 -0.44 -4.33
C VAL A 106 -28.70 -1.26 -5.51
N VAL A 107 -28.63 -0.71 -6.73
CA VAL A 107 -28.98 -1.40 -7.98
C VAL A 107 -27.69 -1.69 -8.77
N TRP A 108 -27.43 -2.96 -9.06
CA TRP A 108 -26.25 -3.41 -9.79
C TRP A 108 -26.52 -3.44 -11.31
N LEU A 109 -25.82 -2.61 -12.08
CA LEU A 109 -25.87 -2.62 -13.54
C LEU A 109 -24.88 -3.66 -14.09
N GLY A 110 -25.26 -4.94 -14.00
CA GLY A 110 -24.54 -6.07 -14.60
C GLY A 110 -23.96 -7.06 -13.58
N GLN A 111 -24.54 -8.26 -13.50
CA GLN A 111 -23.95 -9.37 -12.74
C GLN A 111 -22.90 -10.10 -13.60
N PRO A 112 -21.69 -10.37 -13.10
CA PRO A 112 -20.80 -11.33 -13.74
C PRO A 112 -21.31 -12.74 -13.44
N GLY A 113 -21.99 -13.34 -14.43
CA GLY A 113 -22.18 -14.79 -14.49
C GLY A 113 -23.52 -15.34 -14.01
N LEU A 114 -24.63 -14.93 -14.63
CA LEU A 114 -25.70 -15.88 -14.94
C LEU A 114 -25.72 -16.05 -16.45
N THR A 115 -24.94 -17.01 -16.94
CA THR A 115 -25.10 -17.54 -18.29
C THR A 115 -26.51 -18.13 -18.35
N LEU A 116 -27.46 -17.35 -18.83
CA LEU A 116 -28.81 -17.83 -19.11
C LEU A 116 -28.68 -18.85 -20.25
N THR A 117 -28.63 -20.13 -19.90
CA THR A 117 -28.79 -21.21 -20.87
C THR A 117 -30.21 -21.14 -21.41
N VAL A 118 -30.39 -20.39 -22.50
CA VAL A 118 -31.64 -20.36 -23.24
C VAL A 118 -31.81 -21.72 -23.91
N LYS A 119 -32.59 -22.61 -23.27
CA LYS A 119 -33.11 -23.81 -23.95
C LYS A 119 -34.08 -23.36 -25.04
N ARG A 120 -33.59 -23.25 -26.28
CA ARG A 120 -34.46 -23.19 -27.46
C ARG A 120 -35.28 -24.49 -27.53
N ARG A 121 -36.58 -24.41 -27.23
CA ARG A 121 -37.53 -25.43 -27.65
C ARG A 121 -37.65 -25.34 -29.17
N ARG A 122 -37.27 -26.41 -29.88
CA ARG A 122 -37.70 -26.60 -31.28
C ARG A 122 -39.19 -26.92 -31.26
N ALA A 123 -39.99 -26.14 -31.98
CA ALA A 123 -41.32 -26.54 -32.39
C ALA A 123 -41.19 -27.65 -33.45
N ALA A 124 -42.11 -28.61 -33.38
CA ALA A 124 -42.22 -29.78 -34.25
C ALA A 124 -42.54 -29.40 -35.70
#